data_AF-A0A6J7ZYR2-F1
#
_entry.id   AF-A0A6J7ZYR2-F1
#
_cell.length_a   1.000
_cell.length_b   1.000
_cell.length_c   1.000
_cell.angle_alpha   90.00
_cell.angle_beta   90.00
_cell.angle_gamma   90.00
#
_symmetry.space_group_name_H-M   'P 1'
#
loop_
_entity.id
_entity.type
_entity.pdbx_description
1 polymer ?
#
loop_
_entity_poly.entity_id
_entity_poly.type
_entity_poly.pdbx_seq_one_letter_code
_entity_poly.pdbx_strand_id
1 'polypeptide(L)'
;MGTFSVKVMDLYRKMSKYGIHQKDNMHAQSNPELPLYNNEISKWKQEDSKFVSTNQSVKILKYFDTEAILTITGNSGVGNSFTTKHVALHMLSKGYDVLPVRKPFDILKLQIFQSKEFESLQLLRKCQMHLLISDFTISEKRLIASKYISEEVLKELSDECIQAYDCFPLLCRMSKTWEASKALTFLLNPLSVFENELKQMKSREKLNLCALLLVTIFNNNFDNGLLTDDIDISNRNTLDNILEECGETRGTSRKLIKDHLDTMIGVYLMFEENSYRFANERLFEMTFTFMAKIFLKCMIKHCVVSMLCDKFGLECLDEGRQHYHFFVPSHFENFFYERLLKETDTYNFLDIFDCKQMNDKKYRAPFLAL
;
A
#
# COMPACT_ATOMS: atom_id res chain seq x y z
N MET A 1 4.94 -3.38 1.36
CA MET A 1 5.32 -3.42 2.78
C MET A 1 5.71 -2.03 3.25
N GLY A 2 4.86 -1.35 4.02
CA GLY A 2 5.19 -0.07 4.64
C GLY A 2 5.54 -0.29 6.10
N THR A 3 6.83 -0.44 6.41
CA THR A 3 7.32 -0.57 7.79
C THR A 3 7.51 0.83 8.36
N PHE A 4 6.56 1.31 9.18
CA PHE A 4 6.76 2.54 9.95
C PHE A 4 7.38 2.17 11.30
N SER A 5 8.67 2.43 11.46
CA SER A 5 9.34 2.27 12.75
C SER A 5 9.17 3.55 13.57
N VAL A 6 8.44 3.48 14.67
CA VAL A 6 8.45 4.56 15.67
C VAL A 6 9.65 4.31 16.57
N LYS A 7 10.77 4.97 16.30
CA LYS A 7 11.88 5.02 17.26
C LYS A 7 11.49 6.04 18.32
N VAL A 8 11.10 5.57 19.51
CA VAL A 8 10.83 6.48 20.61
C VAL A 8 11.91 6.39 21.66
N MET A 9 12.55 7.52 21.90
CA MET A 9 13.68 7.63 22.82
C MET A 9 13.14 7.74 24.25
N ASP A 10 13.07 6.62 24.95
CA ASP A 10 12.83 6.56 26.40
C ASP A 10 14.11 6.93 27.19
N LEU A 11 14.69 8.09 26.84
CA LEU A 11 16.01 8.51 27.31
C LEU A 11 15.95 9.14 28.71
N TYR A 12 14.96 10.00 28.96
CA TYR A 12 14.91 10.80 30.17
C TYR A 12 14.57 10.01 31.44
N ARG A 13 13.69 9.00 31.37
CA ARG A 13 13.34 8.16 32.53
C ARG A 13 14.46 7.23 32.97
N LYS A 14 15.27 6.75 32.02
CA LYS A 14 16.43 5.90 32.34
C LYS A 14 17.59 6.73 32.88
N MET A 15 17.79 7.96 32.38
CA MET A 15 18.85 8.87 32.84
C MET A 15 18.68 9.35 34.29
N SER A 16 17.46 9.59 34.78
CA SER A 16 17.24 9.97 36.19
C SER A 16 17.57 8.84 37.17
N LYS A 17 17.45 7.57 36.74
CA LYS A 17 17.79 6.38 37.52
C LYS A 17 19.30 6.19 37.72
N TYR A 18 20.12 6.84 36.88
CA TYR A 18 21.59 6.79 36.94
C TYR A 18 22.22 8.08 37.49
N GLY A 19 21.43 8.97 38.13
CA GLY A 19 21.96 10.09 38.92
C GLY A 19 22.59 11.24 38.11
N ILE A 20 22.28 11.37 36.82
CA ILE A 20 22.78 12.47 36.00
C ILE A 20 21.80 13.65 36.07
N HIS A 21 22.12 14.63 36.92
CA HIS A 21 21.45 15.93 36.95
C HIS A 21 22.41 17.02 36.45
N GLN A 22 22.04 17.71 35.38
CA GLN A 22 22.33 19.13 35.08
C GLN A 22 21.46 19.49 33.87
N LYS A 23 20.43 20.34 33.94
CA LYS A 23 20.37 21.78 34.26
C LYS A 23 21.30 22.66 33.41
N ASP A 24 20.61 23.50 32.66
CA ASP A 24 20.99 24.80 32.11
C ASP A 24 21.66 24.85 30.72
N ASN A 25 20.92 25.50 29.81
CA ASN A 25 21.35 26.16 28.57
C ASN A 25 21.66 25.29 27.34
N MET A 26 20.60 24.79 26.69
CA MET A 26 20.52 24.89 25.23
C MET A 26 19.49 25.97 24.88
N HIS A 27 19.97 27.22 24.85
CA HIS A 27 19.23 28.29 24.20
C HIS A 27 18.87 27.85 22.79
N ALA A 28 17.59 28.05 22.47
CA ALA A 28 17.00 27.92 21.15
C ALA A 28 17.91 28.52 20.06
N GLN A 29 18.68 27.67 19.39
CA GLN A 29 19.01 27.91 18.00
C GLN A 29 17.82 27.40 17.21
N SER A 30 17.10 28.35 16.60
CA SER A 30 15.92 28.16 15.78
C SER A 30 16.20 27.18 14.65
N ASN A 31 15.94 25.89 14.90
CA ASN A 31 16.04 24.86 13.89
C ASN A 31 14.89 25.09 12.87
N PRO A 32 15.18 25.37 11.59
CA PRO A 32 14.16 25.75 10.59
C PRO A 32 13.10 24.66 10.32
N GLU A 33 13.29 23.43 10.83
CA GLU A 33 12.34 22.33 10.70
C GLU A 33 11.33 22.20 11.87
N LEU A 34 11.54 22.90 13.00
CA LEU A 34 10.59 22.89 14.15
C LEU A 34 9.16 23.34 13.77
N PRO A 35 8.96 24.38 12.94
CA PRO A 35 7.63 24.80 12.50
C PRO A 35 6.92 23.75 11.63
N LEU A 36 7.66 23.04 10.76
CA LEU A 36 7.14 21.96 9.92
C LEU A 36 6.68 20.76 10.78
N TYR A 37 7.50 20.41 11.77
CA TYR A 37 7.19 19.40 12.78
C TYR A 37 5.92 19.71 13.57
N ASN A 38 5.79 20.94 14.07
CA ASN A 38 4.63 21.37 14.85
C ASN A 38 3.34 21.34 14.00
N ASN A 39 3.43 21.66 12.71
CA ASN A 39 2.31 21.53 11.78
C ASN A 39 1.89 20.07 11.58
N GLU A 40 2.85 19.14 11.50
CA GLU A 40 2.56 17.72 11.34
C GLU A 40 1.92 17.11 12.59
N ILE A 41 2.43 17.41 13.79
CA ILE A 41 1.80 16.98 15.04
C ILE A 41 0.41 17.60 15.21
N SER A 42 0.22 18.86 14.81
CA SER A 42 -1.09 19.50 14.88
C SER A 42 -2.11 18.79 13.99
N LYS A 43 -1.70 18.36 12.78
CA LYS A 43 -2.53 17.50 11.92
C LYS A 43 -2.83 16.16 12.58
N TRP A 44 -1.84 15.53 13.22
CA TRP A 44 -2.06 14.27 13.92
C TRP A 44 -3.08 14.43 15.04
N LYS A 45 -3.00 15.48 15.86
CA LYS A 45 -3.99 15.77 16.92
C LYS A 45 -5.40 15.94 16.36
N GLN A 46 -5.54 16.62 15.22
CA GLN A 46 -6.84 16.76 14.55
C GLN A 46 -7.36 15.40 14.03
N GLU A 47 -6.50 14.60 13.40
CA GLU A 47 -6.83 13.25 12.94
C GLU A 47 -7.21 12.32 14.10
N ASP A 48 -6.50 12.41 15.22
CA ASP A 48 -6.67 11.58 16.42
C ASP A 48 -8.00 11.81 17.15
N SER A 49 -8.67 12.94 16.91
CA SER A 49 -10.05 13.16 17.39
C SER A 49 -11.05 12.11 16.89
N LYS A 50 -10.70 11.41 15.80
CA LYS A 50 -11.47 10.32 15.19
C LYS A 50 -10.90 8.95 15.53
N PHE A 51 -9.90 8.88 16.41
CA PHE A 51 -9.32 7.63 16.83
C PHE A 51 -10.32 6.81 17.64
N VAL A 52 -10.37 5.52 17.34
CA VAL A 52 -11.17 4.55 18.07
C VAL A 52 -10.20 3.61 18.74
N SER A 53 -10.22 3.61 20.08
CA SER A 53 -9.41 2.69 20.87
C SER A 53 -9.90 1.26 20.63
N THR A 54 -9.07 0.47 19.95
CA THR A 54 -9.27 -0.96 19.72
C THR A 54 -8.51 -1.79 20.75
N ASN A 55 -8.91 -3.05 20.93
CA ASN A 55 -8.22 -4.03 21.75
C ASN A 55 -6.73 -4.12 21.40
N GLN A 56 -6.39 -4.01 20.11
CA GLN A 56 -5.01 -3.98 19.65
C GLN A 56 -4.29 -2.70 20.06
N SER A 57 -4.91 -1.52 19.88
CA SER A 57 -4.30 -0.26 20.32
C SER A 57 -4.06 -0.22 21.83
N VAL A 58 -4.97 -0.78 22.64
CA VAL A 58 -4.81 -0.90 24.09
C VAL A 58 -3.64 -1.83 24.43
N LYS A 59 -3.51 -2.96 23.75
CA LYS A 59 -2.36 -3.86 23.91
C LYS A 59 -1.07 -3.13 23.56
N ILE A 60 -1.02 -2.46 22.41
CA ILE A 60 0.14 -1.68 21.95
C ILE A 60 0.56 -0.64 23.00
N LEU A 61 -0.40 0.11 23.57
CA LEU A 61 -0.14 1.10 24.61
C LEU A 61 0.37 0.47 25.92
N LYS A 62 -0.13 -0.71 26.30
CA LYS A 62 0.36 -1.46 27.47
C LYS A 62 1.78 -1.99 27.26
N TYR A 63 2.08 -2.48 26.06
CA TYR A 63 3.42 -2.98 25.71
C TYR A 63 4.46 -1.87 25.68
N PHE A 64 4.06 -0.65 25.31
CA PHE A 64 4.95 0.50 25.36
C PHE A 64 5.49 0.77 26.78
N ASP A 65 4.69 0.57 27.82
CA ASP A 65 5.15 0.82 29.20
C ASP A 65 6.27 -0.15 29.65
N THR A 66 6.57 -1.20 28.86
CA THR A 66 7.57 -2.23 29.17
C THR A 66 8.75 -2.31 28.20
N GLU A 67 8.62 -1.80 26.96
CA GLU A 67 9.59 -2.06 25.88
C GLU A 67 10.15 -0.78 25.24
N ALA A 68 11.43 -0.82 24.83
CA ALA A 68 12.14 0.35 24.32
C ALA A 68 11.95 0.60 22.81
N ILE A 69 11.51 -0.39 22.03
CA ILE A 69 11.27 -0.28 20.59
C ILE A 69 10.00 -1.03 20.23
N LEU A 70 9.12 -0.34 19.50
CA LEU A 70 7.87 -0.90 19.00
C LEU A 70 7.85 -0.82 17.46
N THR A 71 7.62 -1.96 16.81
CA THR A 71 7.33 -2.00 15.37
C THR A 71 5.86 -2.38 15.18
N ILE A 72 5.09 -1.46 14.59
CA ILE A 72 3.71 -1.72 14.19
C ILE A 72 3.74 -2.15 12.73
N THR A 73 3.27 -3.36 12.47
CA THR A 73 3.21 -3.96 11.13
C THR A 73 1.77 -4.35 10.82
N GLY A 74 1.39 -4.41 9.55
CA GLY A 74 0.04 -4.76 9.13
C GLY A 74 -0.16 -4.46 7.65
N ASN A 75 -1.23 -4.97 7.06
CA ASN A 75 -1.51 -4.73 5.65
C ASN A 75 -1.89 -3.26 5.39
N SER A 76 -1.81 -2.81 4.13
CA SER A 76 -2.15 -1.42 3.81
C SER A 76 -3.63 -1.13 4.09
N GLY A 77 -3.92 0.01 4.73
CA GLY A 77 -5.29 0.47 5.01
C GLY A 77 -5.92 -0.02 6.31
N VAL A 78 -5.24 -0.86 7.09
CA VAL A 78 -5.74 -1.34 8.41
C VAL A 78 -5.61 -0.33 9.54
N GLY A 79 -4.93 0.81 9.29
CA GLY A 79 -4.74 1.85 10.29
C GLY A 79 -3.37 1.88 10.97
N ASN A 80 -2.35 1.16 10.47
CA ASN A 80 -0.98 1.18 11.04
C ASN A 80 -0.47 2.60 11.35
N SER A 81 -0.51 3.50 10.37
CA SER A 81 -0.05 4.88 10.54
C SER A 81 -0.94 5.66 11.51
N PHE A 82 -2.24 5.35 11.55
CA PHE A 82 -3.19 6.00 12.45
C PHE A 82 -2.96 5.58 13.90
N THR A 83 -2.77 4.29 14.16
CA THR A 83 -2.37 3.74 15.48
C THR A 83 -1.00 4.23 15.89
N THR A 84 -0.03 4.29 14.97
CA THR A 84 1.30 4.85 15.20
C THR A 84 1.23 6.29 15.68
N LYS A 85 0.47 7.14 14.99
CA LYS A 85 0.26 8.54 15.37
C LYS A 85 -0.43 8.66 16.73
N HIS A 86 -1.44 7.83 16.99
CA HIS A 86 -2.14 7.80 18.28
C HIS A 86 -1.19 7.45 19.43
N VAL A 87 -0.39 6.39 19.28
CA VAL A 87 0.64 6.02 20.26
C VAL A 87 1.62 7.17 20.45
N ALA A 88 2.11 7.78 19.38
CA ALA A 88 3.01 8.92 19.47
C ALA A 88 2.37 10.12 20.22
N LEU A 89 1.09 10.45 19.97
CA LEU A 89 0.40 11.51 20.70
C LEU A 89 0.18 11.17 22.19
N HIS A 90 -0.10 9.90 22.51
CA HIS A 90 -0.15 9.43 23.89
C HIS A 90 1.21 9.54 24.59
N MET A 91 2.30 9.40 23.83
CA MET A 91 3.64 9.64 24.36
C MET A 91 3.91 11.11 24.60
N LEU A 92 3.50 11.98 23.66
CA LEU A 92 3.58 13.42 23.83
C LEU A 92 2.82 13.87 25.10
N SER A 93 1.64 13.30 25.37
CA SER A 93 0.87 13.60 26.60
C SER A 93 1.52 13.08 27.88
N LYS A 94 2.33 12.01 27.79
CA LYS A 94 3.17 11.50 28.89
C LYS A 94 4.47 12.28 29.09
N GLY A 95 4.71 13.35 28.32
CA GLY A 95 5.88 14.23 28.45
C GLY A 95 7.10 13.78 27.63
N TYR A 96 6.91 12.88 26.66
CA TYR A 96 7.97 12.49 25.73
C TYR A 96 8.05 13.45 24.55
N ASP A 97 9.27 13.70 24.08
CA ASP A 97 9.49 14.32 22.77
C ASP A 97 9.18 13.29 21.67
N VAL A 98 8.32 13.68 20.73
CA VAL A 98 7.95 12.86 19.58
C VAL A 98 8.63 13.46 18.36
N LEU A 99 9.28 12.64 17.53
CA LEU A 99 9.88 13.12 16.28
C LEU A 99 9.33 12.30 15.12
N PRO A 100 8.51 12.89 14.22
CA PRO A 100 8.03 12.22 13.02
C PRO A 100 9.20 12.01 12.07
N VAL A 101 9.42 10.76 11.70
CA VAL A 101 10.43 10.34 10.74
C VAL A 101 9.71 9.54 9.67
N ARG A 102 9.79 9.96 8.41
CA ARG A 102 9.12 9.27 7.29
C ARG A 102 10.03 8.22 6.66
N LYS A 103 11.33 8.52 6.55
CA LYS A 103 12.34 7.61 6.00
C LYS A 103 13.52 7.44 6.97
N PRO A 104 14.21 6.30 6.96
CA PRO A 104 15.42 6.12 7.76
C PRO A 104 16.48 7.21 7.55
N PHE A 105 16.56 7.78 6.34
CA PHE A 105 17.47 8.89 6.02
C PHE A 105 17.08 10.23 6.70
N ASP A 106 15.81 10.42 7.05
CA ASP A 106 15.38 11.63 7.78
C ASP A 106 15.96 11.65 9.21
N ILE A 107 16.28 10.48 9.77
CA ILE A 107 16.98 10.35 11.06
C ILE A 107 18.37 10.98 11.00
N LEU A 108 19.08 10.83 9.88
CA LEU A 108 20.43 11.38 9.70
C LEU A 108 20.42 12.91 9.58
N LYS A 109 19.33 13.47 9.05
CA LYS A 109 19.12 14.93 9.00
C LYS A 109 18.88 15.54 10.38
N LEU A 110 18.41 14.75 11.35
CA LEU A 110 18.15 15.20 12.72
C LEU A 110 19.40 15.33 13.60
N GLN A 111 20.62 15.00 13.12
CA GLN A 111 21.91 15.15 13.83
C GLN A 111 21.98 14.63 15.28
N ILE A 112 21.11 13.71 15.71
CA ILE A 112 21.10 13.15 17.09
C ILE A 112 22.19 12.06 17.32
N PHE A 113 22.94 11.65 16.30
CA PHE A 113 23.82 10.46 16.36
C PHE A 113 25.32 10.75 16.55
N GLN A 114 25.73 11.93 17.03
CA GLN A 114 27.15 12.28 17.20
C GLN A 114 27.66 12.20 18.65
N SER A 115 27.06 11.37 19.51
CA SER A 115 27.53 11.25 20.90
C SER A 115 27.96 9.81 21.21
N LYS A 116 29.15 9.66 21.82
CA LYS A 116 29.79 8.36 22.14
C LYS A 116 28.97 7.54 23.16
N GLU A 117 28.00 8.16 23.81
CA GLU A 117 27.16 7.57 24.85
C GLU A 117 26.11 6.57 24.31
N PHE A 118 25.85 6.56 22.99
CA PHE A 118 24.83 5.70 22.36
C PHE A 118 25.34 4.34 21.85
N GLU A 119 26.64 4.06 21.95
CA GLU A 119 27.23 2.78 21.52
C GLU A 119 26.73 1.58 22.34
N SER A 120 26.27 1.82 23.58
CA SER A 120 25.82 0.80 24.54
C SER A 120 24.38 0.30 24.36
N LEU A 121 23.59 0.88 23.43
CA LEU A 121 22.19 0.51 23.21
C LEU A 121 22.00 -0.76 22.34
N GLN A 122 23.06 -1.52 22.06
CA GLN A 122 23.03 -2.69 21.17
C GLN A 122 22.29 -3.93 21.70
N LEU A 123 21.78 -3.93 22.93
CA LEU A 123 20.93 -5.02 23.43
C LEU A 123 19.46 -4.71 23.18
N LEU A 124 19.05 -4.76 21.91
CA LEU A 124 17.66 -4.53 21.51
C LEU A 124 16.88 -5.86 21.46
N ARG A 125 15.97 -6.05 22.42
CA ARG A 125 14.83 -6.96 22.21
C ARG A 125 13.89 -6.31 21.20
N LYS A 126 13.70 -6.97 20.06
CA LYS A 126 12.72 -6.59 19.05
C LYS A 126 11.39 -7.26 19.37
N CYS A 127 10.31 -6.49 19.43
CA CYS A 127 8.96 -7.01 19.43
C CYS A 127 8.24 -6.51 18.16
N GLN A 128 7.69 -7.45 17.38
CA GLN A 128 6.85 -7.15 16.22
C GLN A 128 5.39 -7.32 16.65
N MET A 129 4.60 -6.27 16.50
CA MET A 129 3.14 -6.36 16.65
C MET A 129 2.50 -6.26 15.27
N HIS A 130 1.69 -7.27 14.93
CA HIS A 130 0.94 -7.33 13.68
C HIS A 130 -0.51 -6.87 13.92
N LEU A 131 -0.89 -5.75 13.30
CA LEU A 131 -2.27 -5.36 13.04
C LEU A 131 -2.73 -6.17 11.82
N LEU A 132 -3.28 -7.36 12.05
CA LEU A 132 -3.91 -8.12 10.97
C LEU A 132 -5.31 -7.59 10.69
N ILE A 133 -5.66 -7.61 9.42
CA ILE A 133 -6.93 -7.18 8.82
C ILE A 133 -8.17 -7.79 9.51
N SER A 134 -8.06 -9.06 9.93
CA SER A 134 -9.13 -9.89 10.49
C SER A 134 -9.48 -9.58 11.94
N ASP A 135 -8.71 -8.72 12.60
CA ASP A 135 -8.71 -8.66 14.06
C ASP A 135 -9.60 -7.56 14.65
N PHE A 136 -10.23 -6.73 13.80
CA PHE A 136 -11.26 -5.79 14.25
C PHE A 136 -12.56 -6.54 14.51
N THR A 137 -13.02 -6.47 15.76
CA THR A 137 -14.37 -6.91 16.14
C THR A 137 -15.44 -6.08 15.43
N ILE A 138 -16.66 -6.63 15.29
CA ILE A 138 -17.82 -5.88 14.75
C ILE A 138 -17.99 -4.56 15.49
N SER A 139 -17.91 -4.59 16.82
CA SER A 139 -18.07 -3.42 17.67
C SER A 139 -17.05 -2.33 17.36
N GLU A 140 -15.78 -2.69 17.15
CA GLU A 140 -14.74 -1.75 16.76
C GLU A 140 -14.99 -1.17 15.36
N LYS A 141 -15.38 -2.02 14.39
CA LYS A 141 -15.74 -1.55 13.05
C LYS A 141 -16.94 -0.58 13.11
N ARG A 142 -17.99 -0.88 13.90
CA ARG A 142 -19.14 0.03 14.09
C ARG A 142 -18.74 1.37 14.73
N LEU A 143 -17.85 1.36 15.73
CA LEU A 143 -17.32 2.59 16.30
C LEU A 143 -16.52 3.39 15.25
N ILE A 144 -15.68 2.73 14.46
CA ILE A 144 -14.94 3.40 13.38
C ILE A 144 -15.92 4.04 12.40
N ALA A 145 -16.92 3.30 11.92
CA ALA A 145 -17.93 3.82 11.02
C ALA A 145 -18.62 5.07 11.60
N SER A 146 -19.02 5.06 12.87
CA SER A 146 -19.65 6.21 13.53
C SER A 146 -18.84 7.52 13.49
N LYS A 147 -17.52 7.45 13.26
CA LYS A 147 -16.64 8.62 13.16
C LYS A 147 -16.52 9.20 11.74
N TYR A 148 -16.91 8.42 10.73
CA TYR A 148 -16.66 8.75 9.32
C TYR A 148 -17.93 8.80 8.48
N ILE A 149 -18.97 8.03 8.81
CA ILE A 149 -20.23 7.96 8.06
C ILE A 149 -21.40 8.47 8.90
N SER A 150 -22.48 8.90 8.23
CA SER A 150 -23.67 9.40 8.92
C SER A 150 -24.40 8.29 9.66
N GLU A 151 -25.15 8.66 10.70
CA GLU A 151 -25.94 7.72 11.50
C GLU A 151 -27.01 7.01 10.67
N GLU A 152 -27.56 7.69 9.66
CA GLU A 152 -28.50 7.13 8.67
C GLU A 152 -27.87 5.93 7.93
N VAL A 153 -26.67 6.12 7.36
CA VAL A 153 -25.97 5.05 6.64
C VAL A 153 -25.57 3.91 7.59
N LEU A 154 -25.14 4.23 8.81
CA LEU A 154 -24.70 3.22 9.77
C LEU A 154 -25.84 2.29 10.24
N LYS A 155 -27.08 2.78 10.30
CA LYS A 155 -28.26 1.97 10.67
C LYS A 155 -28.63 0.94 9.61
N GLU A 156 -28.40 1.28 8.35
CA GLU A 156 -28.70 0.41 7.20
C GLU A 156 -27.62 -0.65 6.95
N LEU A 157 -26.44 -0.53 7.57
CA LEU A 157 -25.37 -1.52 7.45
C LEU A 157 -25.57 -2.70 8.41
N SER A 158 -25.75 -3.90 7.85
CA SER A 158 -25.76 -5.15 8.61
C SER A 158 -24.37 -5.53 9.13
N ASP A 159 -24.31 -6.33 10.20
CA ASP A 159 -23.05 -6.80 10.77
C ASP A 159 -22.25 -7.66 9.77
N GLU A 160 -22.95 -8.45 8.95
CA GLU A 160 -22.34 -9.26 7.89
C GLU A 160 -21.64 -8.38 6.86
N CYS A 161 -22.26 -7.27 6.44
CA CYS A 161 -21.64 -6.33 5.50
C CYS A 161 -20.38 -5.68 6.08
N ILE A 162 -20.43 -5.30 7.36
CA ILE A 162 -19.30 -4.70 8.06
C ILE A 162 -18.15 -5.70 8.22
N GLN A 163 -18.47 -6.97 8.45
CA GLN A 163 -17.47 -8.04 8.56
C GLN A 163 -16.85 -8.40 7.22
N ALA A 164 -17.64 -8.39 6.14
CA ALA A 164 -17.23 -8.87 4.80
C ALA A 164 -16.02 -8.13 4.22
N TYR A 165 -15.74 -6.91 4.68
CA TYR A 165 -14.65 -6.09 4.15
C TYR A 165 -13.52 -5.88 5.16
N ASP A 166 -12.35 -6.28 4.71
CA ASP A 166 -11.07 -6.27 5.38
C ASP A 166 -10.43 -4.87 5.48
N CYS A 167 -10.75 -3.99 4.53
CA CYS A 167 -10.30 -2.60 4.47
C CYS A 167 -11.36 -1.61 5.01
N PHE A 168 -12.22 -2.05 5.93
CA PHE A 168 -13.38 -1.28 6.39
C PHE A 168 -13.07 0.16 6.83
N PRO A 169 -11.99 0.45 7.61
CA PRO A 169 -11.66 1.82 7.97
C PRO A 169 -11.39 2.73 6.76
N LEU A 170 -10.74 2.19 5.72
CA LEU A 170 -10.51 2.91 4.47
C LEU A 170 -11.82 3.19 3.74
N LEU A 171 -12.71 2.19 3.64
CA LEU A 171 -14.02 2.36 3.00
C LEU A 171 -14.83 3.47 3.67
N CYS A 172 -14.89 3.51 5.00
CA CYS A 172 -15.55 4.58 5.74
C CYS A 172 -14.92 5.94 5.48
N ARG A 173 -13.58 6.01 5.41
CA ARG A 173 -12.87 7.27 5.11
C ARG A 173 -13.19 7.78 3.70
N MET A 174 -13.28 6.89 2.72
CA MET A 174 -13.57 7.24 1.31
C MET A 174 -14.99 7.76 1.12
N SER A 175 -15.98 7.17 1.82
CA SER A 175 -17.38 7.58 1.72
C SER A 175 -17.75 8.78 2.59
N LYS A 176 -16.82 9.29 3.41
CA LYS A 176 -17.07 10.35 4.40
C LYS A 176 -17.76 11.59 3.83
N THR A 177 -17.40 12.01 2.63
CA THR A 177 -17.92 13.25 2.00
C THR A 177 -19.02 12.98 0.99
N TRP A 178 -19.49 11.74 0.88
CA TRP A 178 -20.48 11.34 -0.11
C TRP A 178 -21.88 11.55 0.46
N GLU A 179 -22.86 11.75 -0.43
CA GLU A 179 -24.27 11.71 -0.07
C GLU A 179 -24.62 10.34 0.55
N ALA A 180 -25.53 10.31 1.52
CA ALA A 180 -25.89 9.11 2.27
C ALA A 180 -26.28 7.93 1.37
N SER A 181 -27.10 8.17 0.35
CA SER A 181 -27.53 7.17 -0.63
C SER A 181 -26.35 6.54 -1.39
N LYS A 182 -25.41 7.37 -1.85
CA LYS A 182 -24.19 6.97 -2.56
C LYS A 182 -23.21 6.25 -1.63
N ALA A 183 -23.04 6.74 -0.40
CA ALA A 183 -22.21 6.13 0.62
C ALA A 183 -22.71 4.73 1.02
N LEU A 184 -24.04 4.58 1.20
CA LEU A 184 -24.66 3.30 1.53
C LEU A 184 -24.47 2.27 0.40
N THR A 185 -24.77 2.67 -0.84
CA THR A 185 -24.56 1.82 -2.03
C THR A 185 -23.11 1.33 -2.12
N PHE A 186 -22.15 2.24 -1.86
CA PHE A 186 -20.73 1.92 -1.85
C PHE A 186 -20.32 1.00 -0.71
N LEU A 187 -20.84 1.16 0.50
CA LEU A 187 -20.43 0.32 1.64
C LEU A 187 -21.06 -1.08 1.59
N LEU A 188 -22.25 -1.23 0.99
CA LEU A 188 -22.88 -2.53 0.78
C LEU A 188 -22.14 -3.35 -0.29
N ASN A 189 -21.74 -2.69 -1.39
CA ASN A 189 -21.07 -3.37 -2.50
C ASN A 189 -19.93 -2.53 -3.10
N PRO A 190 -18.84 -2.29 -2.35
CA PRO A 190 -17.73 -1.46 -2.76
C PRO A 190 -17.11 -1.99 -4.05
N LEU A 191 -16.99 -3.31 -4.18
CA LEU A 191 -16.43 -3.96 -5.36
C LEU A 191 -17.18 -3.56 -6.64
N SER A 192 -18.51 -3.64 -6.63
CA SER A 192 -19.32 -3.24 -7.78
C SER A 192 -19.22 -1.75 -8.10
N VAL A 193 -19.16 -0.90 -7.07
CA VAL A 193 -19.06 0.55 -7.27
C VAL A 193 -17.71 0.91 -7.86
N PHE A 194 -16.63 0.32 -7.35
CA PHE A 194 -15.29 0.48 -7.94
C PHE A 194 -15.23 -0.06 -9.36
N GLU A 195 -15.78 -1.24 -9.62
CA GLU A 195 -15.83 -1.81 -10.97
C GLU A 195 -16.61 -0.89 -11.93
N ASN A 196 -17.73 -0.32 -11.48
CA ASN A 196 -18.51 0.64 -12.26
C ASN A 196 -17.76 1.95 -12.49
N GLU A 197 -16.98 2.43 -11.52
CA GLU A 197 -16.14 3.62 -11.68
C GLU A 197 -15.07 3.38 -12.75
N LEU A 198 -14.39 2.23 -12.70
CA LEU A 198 -13.40 1.87 -13.72
C LEU A 198 -14.04 1.64 -15.11
N LYS A 199 -15.27 1.10 -15.17
CA LYS A 199 -16.05 1.03 -16.42
C LYS A 199 -16.38 2.41 -16.98
N GLN A 200 -16.76 3.36 -16.13
CA GLN A 200 -17.02 4.74 -16.53
C GLN A 200 -15.73 5.43 -17.00
N MET A 201 -14.62 5.24 -16.28
CA MET A 201 -13.29 5.74 -16.65
C MET A 201 -12.86 5.25 -18.03
N LYS A 202 -13.12 3.97 -18.36
CA LYS A 202 -12.87 3.43 -19.71
C LYS A 202 -13.54 4.24 -20.83
N SER A 203 -14.73 4.78 -20.56
CA SER A 203 -15.49 5.54 -21.56
C SER A 203 -15.20 7.04 -21.57
N ARG A 204 -14.92 7.62 -20.39
CA ARG A 204 -14.82 9.09 -20.21
C ARG A 204 -13.37 9.58 -20.13
N GLU A 205 -12.48 8.76 -19.60
CA GLU A 205 -11.13 9.15 -19.18
C GLU A 205 -10.13 8.03 -19.52
N LYS A 206 -10.03 7.70 -20.82
CA LYS A 206 -9.18 6.61 -21.31
C LYS A 206 -7.73 6.70 -20.81
N LEU A 207 -7.14 7.89 -20.82
CA LEU A 207 -5.77 8.11 -20.36
C LEU A 207 -5.57 7.82 -18.87
N ASN A 208 -6.57 8.09 -18.02
CA ASN A 208 -6.51 7.71 -16.60
C ASN A 208 -6.50 6.18 -16.47
N LEU A 209 -7.34 5.48 -17.23
CA LEU A 209 -7.35 4.03 -17.24
C LEU A 209 -6.03 3.45 -17.77
N CYS A 210 -5.46 4.04 -18.84
CA CYS A 210 -4.15 3.66 -19.37
C CYS A 210 -3.05 3.81 -18.32
N ALA A 211 -3.03 4.94 -17.63
CA ALA A 211 -2.08 5.23 -16.56
C ALA A 211 -2.20 4.21 -15.42
N LEU A 212 -3.42 3.85 -15.00
CA LEU A 212 -3.63 2.79 -14.01
C LEU A 212 -3.20 1.41 -14.53
N LEU A 213 -3.41 1.11 -15.82
CA LEU A 213 -2.94 -0.14 -16.43
C LEU A 213 -1.42 -0.23 -16.40
N LEU A 214 -0.70 0.86 -16.69
CA LEU A 214 0.76 0.90 -16.59
C LEU A 214 1.21 0.55 -15.16
N VAL A 215 0.68 1.23 -14.14
CA VAL A 215 1.00 0.91 -12.74
C VAL A 215 0.67 -0.55 -12.39
N THR A 216 -0.39 -1.09 -13.00
CA THR A 216 -0.81 -2.48 -12.80
C THR A 216 0.18 -3.47 -13.43
N ILE A 217 0.53 -3.30 -14.72
CA ILE A 217 1.41 -4.18 -15.49
C ILE A 217 2.81 -4.24 -14.86
N PHE A 218 3.30 -3.12 -14.35
CA PHE A 218 4.59 -3.02 -13.66
C PHE A 218 4.48 -3.39 -12.16
N ASN A 219 3.56 -4.31 -11.83
CA ASN A 219 3.35 -4.90 -10.50
C ASN A 219 3.35 -3.88 -9.36
N ASN A 220 2.52 -2.85 -9.50
CA ASN A 220 2.36 -1.80 -8.50
C ASN A 220 3.66 -1.00 -8.22
N ASN A 221 4.57 -0.95 -9.18
CA ASN A 221 5.84 -0.22 -9.07
C ASN A 221 6.26 0.34 -10.43
N PHE A 222 5.58 1.41 -10.87
CA PHE A 222 5.87 2.03 -12.16
C PHE A 222 6.91 3.15 -12.00
N ASP A 223 8.12 2.92 -12.48
CA ASP A 223 9.22 3.88 -12.41
C ASP A 223 8.95 5.09 -13.32
N ASN A 224 9.00 6.30 -12.74
CA ASN A 224 8.86 7.55 -13.47
C ASN A 224 9.99 7.78 -14.49
N GLY A 225 11.14 7.12 -14.32
CA GLY A 225 12.22 7.05 -15.31
C GLY A 225 11.74 6.52 -16.67
N LEU A 226 10.72 5.65 -16.69
CA LEU A 226 10.10 5.11 -17.92
C LEU A 226 9.34 6.18 -18.73
N LEU A 227 9.10 7.36 -18.16
CA LEU A 227 8.44 8.48 -18.83
C LEU A 227 9.44 9.52 -19.37
N THR A 228 10.74 9.27 -19.25
CA THR A 228 11.79 10.17 -19.74
C THR A 228 12.13 9.88 -21.21
N ASP A 229 12.77 10.83 -21.89
CA ASP A 229 13.19 10.64 -23.28
C ASP A 229 14.38 9.68 -23.42
N ASP A 230 15.13 9.46 -22.34
CA ASP A 230 16.36 8.67 -22.27
C ASP A 230 16.14 7.16 -22.05
N ILE A 231 14.89 6.70 -22.13
CA ILE A 231 14.55 5.28 -21.97
C ILE A 231 15.11 4.43 -23.12
N ASP A 232 15.46 3.18 -22.82
CA ASP A 232 15.87 2.24 -23.85
C ASP A 232 14.74 1.93 -24.85
N ILE A 233 15.13 1.48 -26.04
CA ILE A 233 14.22 1.22 -27.16
C ILE A 233 13.21 0.11 -26.83
N SER A 234 13.60 -0.89 -26.01
CA SER A 234 12.74 -2.01 -25.64
C SER A 234 11.58 -1.56 -24.74
N ASN A 235 11.91 -0.79 -23.71
CA ASN A 235 10.96 -0.17 -22.79
C ASN A 235 10.07 0.82 -23.52
N ARG A 236 10.61 1.62 -24.45
CA ARG A 236 9.83 2.51 -25.30
C ARG A 236 8.78 1.75 -26.13
N ASN A 237 9.20 0.68 -26.81
CA ASN A 237 8.30 -0.15 -27.61
C ASN A 237 7.25 -0.84 -26.73
N THR A 238 7.62 -1.29 -25.53
CA THR A 238 6.70 -1.90 -24.57
C THR A 238 5.61 -0.91 -24.16
N LEU A 239 5.98 0.31 -23.78
CA LEU A 239 5.02 1.35 -23.42
C LEU A 239 4.10 1.72 -24.59
N ASP A 240 4.65 1.88 -25.79
CA ASP A 240 3.86 2.19 -26.98
C ASP A 240 2.84 1.09 -27.29
N ASN A 241 3.26 -0.18 -27.20
CA ASN A 241 2.37 -1.31 -27.39
C ASN A 241 1.23 -1.34 -26.35
N ILE A 242 1.55 -1.09 -25.07
CA ILE A 242 0.53 -1.06 -24.01
C ILE A 242 -0.49 0.06 -24.27
N LEU A 243 -0.02 1.24 -24.67
CA LEU A 243 -0.90 2.39 -24.96
C LEU A 243 -1.78 2.14 -26.18
N GLU A 244 -1.21 1.57 -27.24
CA GLU A 244 -1.97 1.19 -28.43
C GLU A 244 -3.05 0.15 -28.11
N GLU A 245 -2.75 -0.84 -27.25
CA GLU A 245 -3.73 -1.83 -26.78
C GLU A 245 -4.82 -1.20 -25.87
N CYS A 246 -4.59 0.00 -25.32
CA CYS A 246 -5.61 0.79 -24.65
C CYS A 246 -6.43 1.70 -25.58
N GLY A 247 -6.09 1.75 -26.86
CA GLY A 247 -6.74 2.60 -27.86
C GLY A 247 -6.18 4.02 -27.95
N GLU A 248 -4.98 4.27 -27.41
CA GLU A 248 -4.24 5.52 -27.57
C GLU A 248 -3.33 5.47 -28.81
N THR A 249 -2.99 6.63 -29.36
CA THR A 249 -2.11 6.68 -30.54
C THR A 249 -0.67 6.39 -30.16
N ARG A 250 0.03 5.64 -31.02
CA ARG A 250 1.48 5.45 -30.91
C ARG A 250 2.19 6.81 -30.89
N GLY A 251 3.09 7.01 -29.93
CA GLY A 251 3.74 8.31 -29.71
C GLY A 251 2.97 9.28 -28.82
N THR A 252 1.97 8.80 -28.07
CA THR A 252 1.32 9.59 -26.99
C THR A 252 2.39 10.19 -26.07
N SER A 253 2.25 11.48 -25.78
CA SER A 253 3.22 12.24 -25.00
C SER A 253 3.44 11.62 -23.61
N ARG A 254 4.70 11.30 -23.28
CA ARG A 254 5.05 10.79 -21.94
C ARG A 254 4.76 11.78 -20.83
N LYS A 255 4.93 13.08 -21.13
CA LYS A 255 4.52 14.16 -20.24
C LYS A 255 3.02 14.12 -19.97
N LEU A 256 2.20 13.88 -20.99
CA LEU A 256 0.75 13.77 -20.81
C LEU A 256 0.38 12.58 -19.91
N ILE A 257 1.01 11.41 -20.11
CA ILE A 257 0.80 10.23 -19.25
C ILE A 257 1.20 10.55 -17.80
N LYS A 258 2.33 11.24 -17.62
CA LYS A 258 2.79 11.71 -16.31
C LYS A 258 1.77 12.62 -15.65
N ASP A 259 1.25 13.61 -16.39
CA ASP A 259 0.25 14.54 -15.87
C ASP A 259 -1.00 13.78 -15.40
N HIS A 260 -1.47 12.78 -16.16
CA HIS A 260 -2.59 11.92 -15.73
C HIS A 260 -2.28 11.08 -14.49
N LEU A 261 -1.08 10.48 -14.39
CA LEU A 261 -0.65 9.78 -13.17
C LEU A 261 -0.65 10.72 -11.96
N ASP A 262 -0.15 11.94 -12.12
CA ASP A 262 -0.07 12.94 -11.05
C ASP A 262 -1.45 13.37 -10.56
N THR A 263 -2.44 13.51 -11.46
CA THR A 263 -3.83 13.84 -11.07
C THR A 263 -4.49 12.78 -10.19
N MET A 264 -4.03 11.53 -10.27
CA MET A 264 -4.57 10.40 -9.51
C MET A 264 -3.88 10.19 -8.16
N ILE A 265 -2.83 10.96 -7.84
CA ILE A 265 -2.14 10.90 -6.55
C ILE A 265 -3.09 11.35 -5.42
N GLY A 266 -3.10 10.59 -4.33
CA GLY A 266 -3.96 10.84 -3.17
C GLY A 266 -5.37 10.27 -3.30
N VAL A 267 -5.74 9.75 -4.49
CA VAL A 267 -7.00 9.04 -4.73
C VAL A 267 -6.74 7.56 -5.02
N TYR A 268 -6.10 7.26 -6.16
CA TYR A 268 -5.74 5.90 -6.56
C TYR A 268 -4.28 5.61 -6.27
N LEU A 269 -3.41 6.61 -6.47
CA LEU A 269 -1.97 6.44 -6.48
C LEU A 269 -1.26 7.21 -5.36
N MET A 270 -0.02 6.83 -5.13
CA MET A 270 1.00 7.53 -4.34
C MET A 270 2.27 7.58 -5.18
N PHE A 271 3.10 8.59 -4.94
CA PHE A 271 4.39 8.73 -5.59
C PHE A 271 5.49 8.67 -4.54
N GLU A 272 6.29 7.61 -4.58
CA GLU A 272 7.35 7.34 -3.62
C GLU A 272 8.58 6.78 -4.34
N GLU A 273 9.77 7.27 -3.97
CA GLU A 273 11.05 6.74 -4.48
C GLU A 273 11.14 6.75 -6.02
N ASN A 274 10.64 7.83 -6.63
CA ASN A 274 10.56 7.97 -8.10
C ASN A 274 9.64 6.94 -8.79
N SER A 275 8.74 6.29 -8.05
CA SER A 275 7.80 5.31 -8.59
C SER A 275 6.36 5.64 -8.22
N TYR A 276 5.43 5.34 -9.15
CA TYR A 276 4.01 5.38 -8.92
C TYR A 276 3.52 4.02 -8.40
N ARG A 277 2.72 4.05 -7.35
CA ARG A 277 2.12 2.87 -6.70
C ARG A 277 0.68 3.16 -6.32
N PHE A 278 -0.18 2.15 -6.29
CA PHE A 278 -1.50 2.26 -5.69
C PHE A 278 -1.41 2.60 -4.22
N ALA A 279 -2.27 3.51 -3.77
CA ALA A 279 -2.35 3.94 -2.38
C ALA A 279 -2.75 2.83 -1.42
N ASN A 280 -3.41 1.79 -1.95
CA ASN A 280 -3.82 0.63 -1.17
C ASN A 280 -3.66 -0.66 -1.98
N GLU A 281 -3.23 -1.73 -1.31
CA GLU A 281 -3.06 -3.04 -1.91
C GLU A 281 -4.38 -3.61 -2.43
N ARG A 282 -5.50 -3.38 -1.72
CA ARG A 282 -6.82 -3.81 -2.19
C ARG A 282 -7.27 -3.03 -3.42
N LEU A 283 -6.96 -1.73 -3.51
CA LEU A 283 -7.21 -0.96 -4.73
C LEU A 283 -6.40 -1.52 -5.91
N PHE A 284 -5.15 -1.90 -5.68
CA PHE A 284 -4.34 -2.58 -6.68
C PHE A 284 -4.96 -3.91 -7.09
N GLU A 285 -5.35 -4.78 -6.16
CA GLU A 285 -5.96 -6.08 -6.48
C GLU A 285 -7.27 -5.93 -7.27
N MET A 286 -8.13 -5.00 -6.86
CA MET A 286 -9.40 -4.75 -7.56
C MET A 286 -9.18 -4.20 -8.96
N THR A 287 -8.24 -3.26 -9.10
CA THR A 287 -7.87 -2.71 -10.40
C THR A 287 -7.23 -3.79 -11.27
N PHE A 288 -6.36 -4.63 -10.70
CA PHE A 288 -5.75 -5.77 -11.38
C PHE A 288 -6.82 -6.71 -11.95
N THR A 289 -7.77 -7.18 -11.12
CA THR A 289 -8.83 -8.08 -11.58
C THR A 289 -9.68 -7.42 -12.67
N PHE A 290 -9.97 -6.12 -12.56
CA PHE A 290 -10.69 -5.38 -13.59
C PHE A 290 -9.89 -5.28 -14.90
N MET A 291 -8.61 -4.91 -14.83
CA MET A 291 -7.73 -4.80 -15.99
C MET A 291 -7.55 -6.16 -16.66
N ALA A 292 -7.42 -7.24 -15.90
CA ALA A 292 -7.27 -8.59 -16.43
C ALA A 292 -8.52 -9.03 -17.22
N LYS A 293 -9.73 -8.62 -16.79
CA LYS A 293 -10.97 -8.87 -17.56
C LYS A 293 -10.99 -8.17 -18.92
N ILE A 294 -10.35 -7.00 -19.04
CA ILE A 294 -10.49 -6.12 -20.21
C ILE A 294 -9.29 -6.21 -21.15
N PHE A 295 -8.09 -6.28 -20.58
CA PHE A 295 -6.81 -6.20 -21.26
C PHE A 295 -6.00 -7.49 -21.09
N LEU A 296 -6.67 -8.64 -20.93
CA LEU A 296 -6.01 -9.93 -20.64
C LEU A 296 -4.80 -10.19 -21.55
N LYS A 297 -4.97 -10.00 -22.85
CA LYS A 297 -3.89 -10.21 -23.83
C LYS A 297 -2.70 -9.26 -23.60
N CYS A 298 -2.97 -7.98 -23.37
CA CYS A 298 -1.95 -6.99 -23.02
C CYS A 298 -1.21 -7.38 -21.74
N MET A 299 -1.97 -7.75 -20.71
CA MET A 299 -1.42 -8.13 -19.42
C MET A 299 -0.56 -9.39 -19.50
N ILE A 300 -1.03 -10.45 -20.16
CA ILE A 300 -0.20 -11.64 -20.39
C ILE A 300 1.08 -11.25 -21.12
N LYS A 301 0.97 -10.43 -22.19
CA LYS A 301 2.11 -10.05 -23.02
C LYS A 301 3.17 -9.21 -22.29
N HIS A 302 2.75 -8.32 -21.39
CA HIS A 302 3.62 -7.26 -20.86
C HIS A 302 3.83 -7.27 -19.34
N CYS A 303 3.05 -8.03 -18.56
CA CYS A 303 3.29 -8.13 -17.13
C CYS A 303 4.66 -8.76 -16.84
N VAL A 304 5.23 -8.34 -15.71
CA VAL A 304 6.41 -8.98 -15.13
C VAL A 304 6.11 -10.45 -14.80
N VAL A 305 7.10 -11.33 -14.97
CA VAL A 305 6.92 -12.79 -14.87
C VAL A 305 6.43 -13.22 -13.48
N SER A 306 7.03 -12.67 -12.42
CA SER A 306 6.60 -12.93 -11.03
C SER A 306 5.10 -12.67 -10.83
N MET A 307 4.58 -11.58 -11.41
CA MET A 307 3.16 -11.25 -11.34
C MET A 307 2.29 -12.19 -12.16
N LEU A 308 2.74 -12.64 -13.34
CA LEU A 308 2.06 -13.67 -14.12
C LEU A 308 1.90 -14.95 -13.30
N CYS A 309 2.95 -15.33 -12.58
CA CYS A 309 3.01 -16.58 -11.86
C CYS A 309 2.25 -16.56 -10.52
N ASP A 310 2.28 -15.42 -9.83
CA ASP A 310 1.61 -15.26 -8.55
C ASP A 310 0.12 -14.96 -8.69
N LYS A 311 -0.29 -14.17 -9.69
CA LYS A 311 -1.66 -13.61 -9.75
C LYS A 311 -2.58 -14.28 -10.77
N PHE A 312 -2.04 -14.95 -11.79
CA PHE A 312 -2.85 -15.61 -12.82
C PHE A 312 -2.90 -17.12 -12.62
N GLY A 313 -4.10 -17.67 -12.40
CA GLY A 313 -4.36 -19.10 -12.47
C GLY A 313 -4.81 -19.51 -13.86
N LEU A 314 -4.80 -20.80 -14.18
CA LEU A 314 -5.42 -21.31 -15.41
C LEU A 314 -6.67 -22.09 -15.04
N GLU A 315 -7.78 -21.85 -15.73
CA GLU A 315 -9.06 -22.53 -15.47
C GLU A 315 -8.94 -24.06 -15.63
N CYS A 316 -8.13 -24.52 -16.58
CA CYS A 316 -7.91 -25.94 -16.84
C CYS A 316 -7.10 -26.67 -15.76
N LEU A 317 -6.50 -25.94 -14.81
CA LEU A 317 -5.71 -26.48 -13.70
C LEU A 317 -6.44 -26.42 -12.36
N ASP A 318 -7.73 -26.04 -12.35
CA ASP A 318 -8.43 -25.73 -11.11
C ASP A 318 -8.86 -26.98 -10.33
N GLU A 319 -7.89 -27.55 -9.61
CA GLU A 319 -8.14 -28.47 -8.49
C GLU A 319 -8.28 -27.70 -7.16
N GLY A 320 -9.01 -26.57 -7.15
CA GLY A 320 -9.35 -25.83 -5.93
C GLY A 320 -8.25 -24.87 -5.42
N ARG A 321 -7.45 -24.28 -6.31
CA ARG A 321 -6.35 -23.39 -5.91
C ARG A 321 -6.87 -21.96 -5.67
N GLN A 322 -7.31 -21.67 -4.45
CA GLN A 322 -7.81 -20.35 -3.99
C GLN A 322 -6.77 -19.21 -3.93
N HIS A 323 -5.61 -19.34 -4.59
CA HIS A 323 -4.46 -18.45 -4.39
C HIS A 323 -4.21 -17.47 -5.53
N TYR A 324 -5.03 -17.47 -6.58
CA TYR A 324 -4.88 -16.57 -7.73
C TYR A 324 -5.91 -15.45 -7.71
N HIS A 325 -5.52 -14.28 -8.20
CA HIS A 325 -6.39 -13.10 -8.30
C HIS A 325 -7.24 -13.11 -9.58
N PHE A 326 -6.82 -13.83 -10.62
CA PHE A 326 -7.55 -13.96 -11.87
C PHE A 326 -7.31 -15.33 -12.52
N PHE A 327 -8.34 -15.97 -13.07
CA PHE A 327 -8.21 -17.20 -13.84
C PHE A 327 -8.23 -16.91 -15.35
N VAL A 328 -7.17 -17.33 -16.03
CA VAL A 328 -7.02 -17.22 -17.48
C VAL A 328 -7.92 -18.26 -18.14
N PRO A 329 -8.82 -17.84 -19.05
CA PRO A 329 -9.67 -18.77 -19.78
C PRO A 329 -8.88 -19.74 -20.64
N SER A 330 -9.38 -20.96 -20.81
CA SER A 330 -8.69 -22.04 -21.56
C SER A 330 -8.29 -21.66 -23.00
N HIS A 331 -9.00 -20.72 -23.64
CA HIS A 331 -8.65 -20.26 -24.99
C HIS A 331 -7.45 -19.30 -25.03
N PHE A 332 -7.04 -18.72 -23.89
CA PHE A 332 -5.81 -17.93 -23.73
C PHE A 332 -4.64 -18.74 -23.19
N GLU A 333 -4.86 -20.02 -22.89
CA GLU A 333 -3.86 -20.94 -22.32
C GLU A 333 -2.56 -20.93 -23.15
N ASN A 334 -2.64 -21.20 -24.45
CA ASN A 334 -1.46 -21.24 -25.32
C ASN A 334 -0.72 -19.88 -25.36
N PHE A 335 -1.46 -18.78 -25.32
CA PHE A 335 -0.86 -17.44 -25.33
C PHE A 335 -0.09 -17.16 -24.02
N PHE A 336 -0.60 -17.64 -22.88
CA PHE A 336 0.11 -17.60 -21.61
C PHE A 336 1.39 -18.43 -21.65
N TYR A 337 1.36 -19.62 -22.28
CA TYR A 337 2.55 -20.47 -22.41
C TYR A 337 3.61 -19.90 -23.33
N GLU A 338 3.24 -19.43 -24.51
CA GLU A 338 4.17 -18.80 -25.44
C GLU A 338 4.87 -17.59 -24.79
N ARG A 339 4.16 -16.87 -23.91
CA ARG A 339 4.73 -15.78 -23.14
C ARG A 339 5.80 -16.25 -22.16
N LEU A 340 5.56 -17.33 -21.40
CA LEU A 340 6.53 -17.88 -20.46
C LEU A 340 7.72 -18.49 -21.18
N LEU A 341 7.50 -19.21 -22.29
CA LEU A 341 8.59 -19.74 -23.11
C LEU A 341 9.51 -18.64 -23.64
N LYS A 342 8.98 -17.48 -24.03
CA LYS A 342 9.83 -16.35 -24.46
C LYS A 342 10.75 -15.82 -23.35
N GLU A 343 10.43 -16.06 -22.07
CA GLU A 343 11.26 -15.64 -20.94
C GLU A 343 12.35 -16.65 -20.59
N THR A 344 12.31 -17.88 -21.15
CA THR A 344 13.40 -18.82 -20.91
C THR A 344 14.70 -18.36 -21.55
N ASP A 345 14.58 -17.56 -22.61
CA ASP A 345 15.70 -16.99 -23.34
C ASP A 345 16.24 -15.71 -22.66
N THR A 346 15.67 -15.30 -21.52
CA THR A 346 16.07 -14.11 -20.76
C THR A 346 16.62 -14.48 -19.38
N TYR A 347 17.13 -13.48 -18.65
CA TYR A 347 17.62 -13.66 -17.27
C TYR A 347 16.53 -14.03 -16.25
N ASN A 348 15.26 -14.08 -16.66
CA ASN A 348 14.11 -14.39 -15.80
C ASN A 348 13.79 -15.89 -15.75
N PHE A 349 14.65 -16.75 -16.30
CA PHE A 349 14.44 -18.20 -16.38
C PHE A 349 14.06 -18.83 -15.03
N LEU A 350 14.69 -18.42 -13.92
CA LEU A 350 14.41 -18.98 -12.58
C LEU A 350 12.99 -18.67 -12.10
N ASP A 351 12.50 -17.45 -12.34
CA ASP A 351 11.16 -17.02 -11.95
C ASP A 351 10.07 -17.90 -12.60
N ILE A 352 10.37 -18.48 -13.78
CA ILE A 352 9.45 -19.37 -14.49
C ILE A 352 9.23 -20.68 -13.72
N PHE A 353 10.27 -21.23 -13.08
CA PHE A 353 10.14 -22.49 -12.34
C PHE A 353 9.44 -22.31 -10.98
N ASP A 354 9.39 -21.09 -10.47
CA ASP A 354 8.59 -20.74 -9.29
C ASP A 354 7.09 -20.61 -9.60
N CYS A 355 6.72 -20.60 -10.89
CA CYS A 355 5.33 -20.58 -11.32
C CYS A 355 4.63 -21.90 -10.95
N LYS A 356 3.61 -21.80 -10.11
CA LYS A 356 2.82 -22.95 -9.60
C LYS A 356 2.19 -23.81 -10.71
N GLN A 357 2.03 -23.26 -11.91
CA GLN A 357 1.53 -23.91 -13.13
C GLN A 357 2.54 -24.96 -13.64
N MET A 358 3.85 -24.76 -13.41
CA MET A 358 4.92 -25.67 -13.79
C MET A 358 4.95 -26.99 -12.99
N ASN A 359 4.19 -27.06 -11.90
CA ASN A 359 3.98 -28.32 -11.17
C ASN A 359 3.27 -29.36 -12.05
N ASP A 360 2.40 -28.92 -12.96
CA ASP A 360 1.73 -29.82 -13.89
C ASP A 360 2.71 -30.30 -14.99
N LYS A 361 2.70 -31.61 -15.23
CA LYS A 361 3.58 -32.24 -16.21
C LYS A 361 3.31 -31.76 -17.64
N LYS A 362 2.05 -31.45 -17.99
CA LYS A 362 1.67 -30.92 -19.30
C LYS A 362 2.41 -29.62 -19.61
N TYR A 363 2.62 -28.80 -18.59
CA TYR A 363 3.15 -27.44 -18.74
C TYR A 363 4.65 -27.33 -18.55
N ARG A 364 5.24 -28.29 -17.84
CA ARG A 364 6.68 -28.45 -17.75
C ARG A 364 7.29 -29.18 -18.94
N ALA A 365 6.55 -30.04 -19.63
CA ALA A 365 7.08 -30.86 -20.73
C ALA A 365 7.79 -30.06 -21.85
N PRO A 366 7.29 -28.90 -22.31
CA PRO A 366 7.98 -28.10 -23.33
C PRO A 366 9.34 -27.55 -22.87
N PHE A 367 9.49 -27.27 -21.57
CA PHE A 367 10.71 -26.73 -20.99
C PHE A 367 11.79 -27.80 -20.73
N LEU A 368 11.40 -29.08 -20.69
CA LEU A 368 12.32 -30.21 -20.58
C LEU A 368 12.90 -30.66 -21.93
N ALA A 369 12.36 -30.11 -23.03
CA ALA A 369 12.79 -30.40 -24.40
C ALA A 369 13.66 -29.29 -25.03
N LEU A 370 13.81 -28.16 -24.32
CA LEU A 370 14.82 -27.11 -24.55
C LEU A 370 16.13 -27.54 -23.87
#